data_AF-A0A2E5KVB2-F1
#
_entry.id   AF-A0A2E5KVB2-F1
#
_cell.length_a   1.000
_cell.length_b   1.000
_cell.length_c   1.000
_cell.angle_alpha   90.00
_cell.angle_beta   90.00
_cell.angle_gamma   90.00
#
_symmetry.space_group_name_H-M   'P 1'
#
loop_
_entity.id
_entity.type
_entity.pdbx_description
1 polymer ?
#
loop_
_entity_poly.entity_id
_entity_poly.type
_entity_poly.pdbx_seq_one_letter_code
_entity_poly.pdbx_strand_id
1 'polypeptide(L)'
;MTEPGAGSDLQGVRTWAVRDGNDLVVNGSKTFITNGQHVDVVLLVTKTDPGERAKGISLVLVEADRDGFRKGRNLEKLGMKAWDTSELFFDDVRVPTENLLGEAGQGSTYLMQELPQERLIVGVAATADATRKASRMVIEASRQHRSEVSESMLTVGVECGGSYTSSGLVSNPLIGRIADLIVDAGGRVVISETSEFLGVEEIFAERAVDDSVREIFMDRVLALENETITRGVDVRGNNPSPDNIRGGLTTIEEKAIGARAKAGSRPLVGVLDYGEVPSRSGMHFMATPAPAVGLMTGLAAGDCQIVLFSTGVGNTVGNMVATTVKVTGNTKTATALEDNIDFDCSDVLEKGTPMKDMADQFHGYVREVASGRMTTAEVLDERETAISRFERSF
;
A
#
# COMPACT_ATOMS: atom_id res chain seq x y z
N MET A 1 -21.64 -22.88 10.65
CA MET A 1 -21.71 -23.31 9.23
C MET A 1 -20.38 -23.86 8.75
N THR A 2 -19.34 -23.03 8.79
CA THR A 2 -18.01 -23.24 8.21
C THR A 2 -17.22 -24.43 8.78
N GLU A 3 -16.45 -25.07 7.91
CA GLU A 3 -15.51 -26.16 8.21
C GLU A 3 -14.13 -25.83 7.65
N PRO A 4 -13.06 -26.49 8.10
CA PRO A 4 -11.72 -26.30 7.52
C PRO A 4 -11.68 -26.51 5.99
N GLY A 5 -12.52 -27.42 5.46
CA GLY A 5 -12.64 -27.70 4.04
C GLY A 5 -13.83 -27.04 3.33
N ALA A 6 -14.67 -26.27 4.04
CA ALA A 6 -15.90 -25.70 3.50
C ALA A 6 -16.17 -24.30 4.08
N GLY A 7 -15.69 -23.28 3.37
CA GLY A 7 -15.98 -21.86 3.60
C GLY A 7 -16.92 -21.32 2.54
N SER A 8 -16.39 -20.75 1.46
CA SER A 8 -17.17 -20.25 0.33
C SER A 8 -18.00 -21.34 -0.36
N ASP A 9 -17.47 -22.56 -0.46
CA ASP A 9 -18.23 -23.74 -0.92
C ASP A 9 -18.95 -24.41 0.26
N LEU A 10 -20.04 -23.80 0.68
CA LEU A 10 -20.88 -24.35 1.75
C LEU A 10 -21.48 -25.72 1.39
N GLN A 11 -21.62 -26.05 0.10
CA GLN A 11 -22.20 -27.33 -0.30
C GLN A 11 -21.27 -28.51 -0.02
N GLY A 12 -19.97 -28.23 0.14
CA GLY A 12 -18.91 -29.16 0.48
C GLY A 12 -18.78 -29.52 1.96
N VAL A 13 -19.71 -29.09 2.83
CA VAL A 13 -19.72 -29.50 4.25
C VAL A 13 -19.76 -31.02 4.40
N ARG A 14 -18.95 -31.53 5.34
CA ARG A 14 -18.78 -32.96 5.63
C ARG A 14 -19.33 -33.39 6.97
N THR A 15 -19.62 -32.44 7.88
CA THR A 15 -20.38 -32.75 9.10
C THR A 15 -21.71 -33.37 8.70
N TRP A 16 -22.06 -34.50 9.31
CA TRP A 16 -23.28 -35.25 8.99
C TRP A 16 -24.11 -35.56 10.24
N ALA A 17 -25.40 -35.79 10.02
CA ALA A 17 -26.36 -36.18 11.05
C ALA A 17 -27.28 -37.25 10.46
N VAL A 18 -27.15 -38.50 10.92
CA VAL A 18 -27.92 -39.64 10.37
C VAL A 18 -28.87 -40.15 11.44
N ARG A 19 -30.08 -40.53 11.02
CA ARG A 19 -31.11 -41.06 11.92
C ARG A 19 -30.71 -42.43 12.44
N ASP A 20 -30.83 -42.61 13.75
CA ASP A 20 -30.69 -43.88 14.47
C ASP A 20 -31.82 -43.99 15.51
N GLY A 21 -32.86 -44.75 15.18
CA GLY A 21 -34.07 -44.83 15.97
C GLY A 21 -34.79 -43.47 16.08
N ASN A 22 -34.95 -42.99 17.32
CA ASN A 22 -35.61 -41.71 17.62
C ASN A 22 -34.64 -40.51 17.62
N ASP A 23 -33.34 -40.76 17.42
CA ASP A 23 -32.27 -39.77 17.49
C ASP A 23 -31.63 -39.52 16.12
N LEU A 24 -30.93 -38.40 16.02
CA LEU A 24 -29.91 -38.11 15.01
C LEU A 24 -28.55 -38.24 15.69
N VAL A 25 -27.65 -39.02 15.08
CA VAL A 25 -26.25 -39.13 15.49
C VAL A 25 -25.43 -38.17 14.65
N VAL A 26 -24.77 -37.21 15.30
CA VAL A 26 -24.03 -36.11 14.66
C VAL A 26 -22.53 -36.33 14.80
N ASN A 27 -21.82 -36.23 13.67
CA ASN A 27 -20.37 -36.35 13.59
C ASN A 27 -19.76 -35.29 12.70
N GLY A 28 -18.66 -34.68 13.14
CA GLY A 28 -17.89 -33.75 12.35
C GLY A 28 -17.21 -32.66 13.17
N SER A 29 -16.88 -31.57 12.49
CA SER A 29 -16.22 -30.43 13.12
C SER A 29 -16.58 -29.14 12.42
N LYS A 30 -16.59 -28.03 13.18
CA LYS A 30 -16.79 -26.68 12.69
C LYS A 30 -15.64 -25.79 13.12
N THR A 31 -15.39 -24.74 12.34
CA THR A 31 -14.38 -23.73 12.66
C THR A 31 -14.90 -22.34 12.34
N PHE A 32 -14.24 -21.30 12.87
CA PHE A 32 -14.68 -19.90 12.80
C PHE A 32 -16.05 -19.64 13.46
N ILE A 33 -16.37 -20.33 14.55
CA ILE A 33 -17.66 -20.17 15.22
C ILE A 33 -17.59 -19.07 16.27
N THR A 34 -18.17 -17.91 15.95
CA THR A 34 -18.37 -16.80 16.87
C THR A 34 -19.15 -17.26 18.10
N ASN A 35 -18.71 -16.87 19.30
CA ASN A 35 -19.25 -17.28 20.60
C ASN A 35 -19.12 -18.79 20.90
N GLY A 36 -18.29 -19.55 20.18
CA GLY A 36 -18.16 -20.99 20.38
C GLY A 36 -17.61 -21.43 21.75
N GLN A 37 -16.90 -20.59 22.51
CA GLN A 37 -16.53 -20.88 23.91
C GLN A 37 -17.74 -20.73 24.84
N HIS A 38 -18.61 -19.76 24.56
CA HIS A 38 -19.77 -19.43 25.38
C HIS A 38 -21.08 -20.06 24.86
N VAL A 39 -21.02 -20.87 23.81
CA VAL A 39 -22.22 -21.43 23.19
C VAL A 39 -22.87 -22.46 24.11
N ASP A 40 -24.20 -22.35 24.26
CA ASP A 40 -25.05 -23.32 24.96
C ASP A 40 -25.87 -24.16 23.98
N VAL A 41 -26.24 -23.59 22.82
CA VAL A 41 -26.95 -24.28 21.74
C VAL A 41 -26.36 -23.86 20.39
N VAL A 42 -26.06 -24.85 19.55
CA VAL A 42 -25.49 -24.67 18.22
C VAL A 42 -26.59 -24.88 17.18
N LEU A 43 -26.83 -23.87 16.33
CA LEU A 43 -27.53 -24.07 15.06
C LEU A 43 -26.55 -24.65 14.03
N LEU A 44 -26.59 -25.97 13.85
CA LEU A 44 -25.62 -26.72 13.09
C LEU A 44 -26.09 -26.96 11.65
N VAL A 45 -25.28 -26.55 10.68
CA VAL A 45 -25.41 -26.99 9.27
C VAL A 45 -24.73 -28.33 9.11
N THR A 46 -25.47 -29.33 8.66
CA THR A 46 -25.03 -30.72 8.55
C THR A 46 -25.62 -31.40 7.32
N LYS A 47 -25.00 -32.50 6.89
CA LYS A 47 -25.54 -33.41 5.87
C LYS A 47 -26.44 -34.45 6.51
N THR A 48 -27.73 -34.41 6.22
CA THR A 48 -28.66 -35.50 6.58
C THR A 48 -28.78 -36.54 5.46
N ASP A 49 -28.43 -36.15 4.23
CA ASP A 49 -28.19 -37.08 3.12
C ASP A 49 -26.81 -36.78 2.51
N PRO A 50 -25.75 -37.51 2.93
CA PRO A 50 -24.39 -37.28 2.45
C PRO A 50 -24.18 -37.54 0.94
N GLY A 51 -25.08 -38.31 0.30
CA GLY A 51 -25.01 -38.55 -1.14
C GLY A 51 -25.41 -37.34 -1.99
N GLU A 52 -26.14 -36.41 -1.39
CA GLU A 52 -26.67 -35.22 -2.04
C GLU A 52 -25.82 -33.97 -1.75
N ARG A 53 -25.76 -33.04 -2.72
CA ARG A 53 -25.05 -31.75 -2.58
C ARG A 53 -25.89 -30.78 -1.76
N ALA A 54 -26.36 -29.67 -2.32
CA ALA A 54 -27.19 -28.71 -1.58
C ALA A 54 -28.43 -29.34 -0.93
N LYS A 55 -29.08 -30.27 -1.64
CA LYS A 55 -30.30 -30.97 -1.20
C LYS A 55 -30.09 -31.92 -0.01
N GLY A 56 -28.83 -32.26 0.29
CA GLY A 56 -28.50 -33.09 1.45
C GLY A 56 -28.31 -32.30 2.74
N ILE A 57 -28.39 -30.97 2.68
CA ILE A 57 -28.08 -30.08 3.81
C ILE A 57 -29.33 -29.80 4.64
N SER A 58 -29.19 -29.94 5.95
CA SER A 58 -30.22 -29.63 6.94
C SER A 58 -29.65 -28.78 8.08
N LEU A 59 -30.54 -28.24 8.89
CA LEU A 59 -30.23 -27.52 10.12
C LEU A 59 -30.61 -28.38 11.32
N VAL A 60 -29.71 -28.54 12.28
CA VAL A 60 -29.95 -29.32 13.51
C VAL A 60 -29.54 -28.48 14.71
N LEU A 61 -30.38 -28.42 15.73
CA LEU A 61 -30.04 -27.80 17.02
C LEU A 61 -29.29 -28.81 17.89
N VAL A 62 -28.11 -28.43 18.38
CA VAL A 62 -27.28 -29.28 19.25
C VAL A 62 -26.94 -28.51 20.53
N GLU A 63 -27.39 -29.01 21.67
CA GLU A 63 -27.05 -28.47 22.98
C GLU A 63 -25.60 -28.80 23.34
N ALA A 64 -24.89 -27.84 23.93
CA ALA A 64 -23.44 -27.89 24.16
C ALA A 64 -23.03 -28.76 25.36
N ASP A 65 -23.99 -29.26 26.13
CA ASP A 65 -23.78 -30.15 27.29
C ASP A 65 -23.96 -31.63 26.93
N ARG A 66 -24.28 -31.95 25.66
CA ARG A 66 -24.47 -33.32 25.17
C ARG A 66 -23.14 -34.08 25.15
N ASP A 67 -23.21 -35.37 25.49
CA ASP A 67 -22.07 -36.29 25.36
C ASP A 67 -21.56 -36.30 23.92
N GLY A 68 -20.23 -36.28 23.76
CA GLY A 68 -19.55 -36.22 22.46
C GLY A 68 -19.35 -34.82 21.89
N PHE A 69 -20.00 -33.79 22.44
CA PHE A 69 -19.75 -32.40 22.04
C PHE A 69 -18.53 -31.83 22.73
N ARG A 70 -17.64 -31.18 21.98
CA ARG A 70 -16.45 -30.53 22.54
C ARG A 70 -16.21 -29.16 21.93
N LYS A 71 -15.97 -28.19 22.81
CA LYS A 71 -15.42 -26.87 22.45
C LYS A 71 -13.91 -27.01 22.22
N GLY A 72 -13.46 -26.57 21.06
CA GLY A 72 -12.06 -26.56 20.66
C GLY A 72 -11.33 -25.31 21.11
N ARG A 73 -10.25 -25.00 20.40
CA ARG A 73 -9.44 -23.81 20.67
C ARG A 73 -10.21 -22.54 20.31
N ASN A 74 -10.04 -21.50 21.14
CA ASN A 74 -10.36 -20.12 20.76
C ASN A 74 -9.24 -19.58 19.85
N LEU A 75 -9.60 -19.16 18.64
CA LEU A 75 -8.65 -18.75 17.61
C LEU A 75 -8.06 -17.37 17.91
N GLU A 76 -6.74 -17.26 17.75
CA GLU A 76 -6.03 -15.98 17.73
C GLU A 76 -6.38 -15.21 16.45
N LYS A 77 -6.78 -13.94 16.61
CA LYS A 77 -7.31 -13.10 15.52
C LYS A 77 -6.60 -11.75 15.48
N LEU A 78 -6.49 -11.19 14.27
CA LEU A 78 -5.98 -9.82 14.06
C LEU A 78 -6.86 -8.77 14.76
N GLY A 79 -8.18 -8.90 14.65
CA GLY A 79 -9.18 -7.99 15.22
C GLY A 79 -10.33 -8.72 15.91
N MET A 80 -11.33 -7.96 16.40
CA MET A 80 -12.46 -8.50 17.17
C MET A 80 -12.03 -9.40 18.34
N LYS A 81 -10.94 -9.03 19.04
CA LYS A 81 -10.32 -9.86 20.10
C LYS A 81 -11.26 -10.22 21.24
N ALA A 82 -12.25 -9.36 21.52
CA ALA A 82 -13.25 -9.58 22.57
C ALA A 82 -14.32 -10.63 22.18
N TRP A 83 -14.47 -10.94 20.89
CA TRP A 83 -15.41 -11.97 20.43
C TRP A 83 -14.65 -13.27 20.29
N ASP A 84 -14.98 -14.27 21.10
CA ASP A 84 -14.37 -15.58 20.95
C ASP A 84 -14.81 -16.21 19.62
N THR A 85 -13.90 -16.97 19.01
CA THR A 85 -14.13 -17.59 17.71
C THR A 85 -13.50 -18.96 17.75
N SER A 86 -14.30 -20.01 17.71
CA SER A 86 -13.84 -21.32 18.16
C SER A 86 -14.00 -22.41 17.11
N GLU A 87 -13.21 -23.45 17.30
CA GLU A 87 -13.47 -24.77 16.74
C GLU A 87 -14.52 -25.50 17.59
N LEU A 88 -15.41 -26.28 16.97
CA LEU A 88 -16.38 -27.15 17.65
C LEU A 88 -16.27 -28.56 17.07
N PHE A 89 -16.38 -29.59 17.92
CA PHE A 89 -16.27 -30.99 17.54
C PHE A 89 -17.49 -31.78 17.99
N PHE A 90 -17.93 -32.71 17.14
CA PHE A 90 -19.07 -33.58 17.36
C PHE A 90 -18.60 -35.02 17.11
N ASP A 91 -18.59 -35.84 18.14
CA ASP A 91 -18.19 -37.25 18.11
C ASP A 91 -19.36 -38.10 18.64
N ASP A 92 -20.10 -38.74 17.73
CA ASP A 92 -21.31 -39.52 18.02
C ASP A 92 -22.35 -38.79 18.92
N VAL A 93 -22.51 -37.47 18.73
CA VAL A 93 -23.45 -36.67 19.52
C VAL A 93 -24.90 -37.05 19.17
N ARG A 94 -25.67 -37.49 20.16
CA ARG A 94 -27.08 -37.87 19.99
C ARG A 94 -28.03 -36.73 20.35
N VAL A 95 -28.87 -36.33 19.40
CA VAL A 95 -29.97 -35.38 19.61
C VAL A 95 -31.30 -35.99 19.16
N PRO A 96 -32.43 -35.70 19.80
CA PRO A 96 -33.74 -36.15 19.33
C PRO A 96 -34.01 -35.74 17.88
N THR A 97 -34.77 -36.53 17.14
CA THR A 97 -35.12 -36.19 15.75
C THR A 97 -35.93 -34.89 15.60
N GLU A 98 -36.57 -34.43 16.68
CA GLU A 98 -37.25 -33.12 16.77
C GLU A 98 -36.29 -31.92 16.81
N ASN A 99 -34.99 -32.13 17.06
CA ASN A 99 -33.97 -31.08 16.97
C ASN A 99 -33.68 -30.67 15.51
N LEU A 100 -34.23 -31.37 14.52
CA LEU A 100 -34.19 -30.95 13.12
C LEU A 100 -35.00 -29.65 12.95
N LEU A 101 -34.32 -28.58 12.57
CA LEU A 101 -34.96 -27.28 12.35
C LEU A 101 -35.46 -27.17 10.91
N GLY A 102 -36.78 -27.15 10.75
CA GLY A 102 -37.44 -27.14 9.44
C GLY A 102 -37.46 -28.53 8.79
N GLU A 103 -37.50 -28.56 7.47
CA GLU A 103 -37.57 -29.82 6.71
C GLU A 103 -36.18 -30.35 6.33
N ALA A 104 -36.01 -31.67 6.37
CA ALA A 104 -34.77 -32.32 5.95
C ALA A 104 -34.44 -31.98 4.48
N GLY A 105 -33.19 -31.62 4.22
CA GLY A 105 -32.69 -31.25 2.90
C GLY A 105 -33.01 -29.82 2.46
N GLN A 106 -33.79 -29.06 3.25
CA GLN A 106 -34.11 -27.65 2.98
C GLN A 106 -33.13 -26.66 3.62
N GLY A 107 -32.11 -27.14 4.33
CA GLY A 107 -31.16 -26.29 5.05
C GLY A 107 -30.45 -25.28 4.14
N SER A 108 -30.07 -25.68 2.91
CA SER A 108 -29.49 -24.72 1.95
C SER A 108 -30.46 -23.61 1.56
N THR A 109 -31.75 -23.93 1.42
CA THR A 109 -32.80 -22.97 1.05
C THR A 109 -32.97 -21.94 2.17
N TYR A 110 -33.11 -22.40 3.42
CA TYR A 110 -33.26 -21.52 4.58
C TYR A 110 -32.05 -20.59 4.73
N LEU A 111 -30.84 -21.12 4.58
CA LEU A 111 -29.63 -20.29 4.65
C LEU A 111 -29.61 -19.22 3.56
N MET A 112 -30.04 -19.52 2.33
CA MET A 112 -30.07 -18.52 1.26
C MET A 112 -31.16 -17.45 1.46
N GLN A 113 -32.16 -17.71 2.29
CA GLN A 113 -33.16 -16.73 2.71
C GLN A 113 -32.62 -15.79 3.81
N GLU A 114 -31.86 -16.33 4.77
CA GLU A 114 -31.39 -15.58 5.95
C GLU A 114 -30.03 -14.89 5.75
N LEU A 115 -29.11 -15.47 4.97
CA LEU A 115 -27.78 -14.89 4.73
C LEU A 115 -27.82 -13.46 4.15
N PRO A 116 -28.76 -13.08 3.26
CA PRO A 116 -28.91 -11.68 2.85
C PRO A 116 -29.14 -10.70 4.01
N GLN A 117 -29.93 -11.09 5.02
CA GLN A 117 -30.16 -10.27 6.21
C GLN A 117 -28.88 -10.14 7.04
N GLU A 118 -28.13 -11.23 7.24
CA GLU A 118 -26.83 -11.19 7.93
C GLU A 118 -25.85 -10.24 7.22
N ARG A 119 -25.74 -10.33 5.88
CA ARG A 119 -24.89 -9.44 5.07
C ARG A 119 -25.25 -7.97 5.26
N LEU A 120 -26.55 -7.66 5.29
CA LEU A 120 -27.03 -6.30 5.52
C LEU A 120 -26.64 -5.80 6.92
N ILE A 121 -26.86 -6.62 7.96
CA ILE A 121 -26.54 -6.25 9.34
C ILE A 121 -25.05 -5.97 9.49
N VAL A 122 -24.19 -6.84 8.95
CA VAL A 122 -22.73 -6.65 8.97
C VAL A 122 -22.32 -5.37 8.24
N GLY A 123 -22.88 -5.11 7.06
CA GLY A 123 -22.59 -3.90 6.29
C GLY A 123 -23.00 -2.61 7.02
N VAL A 124 -24.20 -2.60 7.61
CA VAL A 124 -24.71 -1.47 8.39
C VAL A 124 -23.86 -1.22 9.63
N ALA A 125 -23.55 -2.28 10.40
CA ALA A 125 -22.75 -2.16 11.61
C ALA A 125 -21.33 -1.65 11.31
N ALA A 126 -20.69 -2.20 10.28
CA ALA A 126 -19.36 -1.79 9.85
C ALA A 126 -19.33 -0.32 9.40
N THR A 127 -20.31 0.08 8.57
CA THR A 127 -20.40 1.47 8.09
C THR A 127 -20.64 2.43 9.24
N ALA A 128 -21.61 2.13 10.12
CA ALA A 128 -21.94 3.00 11.25
C ALA A 128 -20.75 3.17 12.23
N ASP A 129 -20.03 2.09 12.52
CA ASP A 129 -18.86 2.14 13.39
C ASP A 129 -17.67 2.88 12.75
N ALA A 130 -17.39 2.60 11.48
CA ALA A 130 -16.35 3.31 10.71
C ALA A 130 -16.65 4.81 10.62
N THR A 131 -17.89 5.19 10.26
CA THR A 131 -18.32 6.59 10.21
C THR A 131 -18.16 7.25 11.57
N ARG A 132 -18.62 6.63 12.65
CA ARG A 132 -18.51 7.22 13.99
C ARG A 132 -17.05 7.47 14.39
N LYS A 133 -16.16 6.53 14.10
CA LYS A 133 -14.72 6.65 14.40
C LYS A 133 -14.07 7.73 13.54
N ALA A 134 -14.29 7.70 12.22
CA ALA A 134 -13.77 8.69 11.29
C ALA A 134 -14.27 10.10 11.62
N SER A 135 -15.56 10.28 11.93
CA SER A 135 -16.10 11.58 12.35
C SER A 135 -15.40 12.13 13.59
N ARG A 136 -15.11 11.30 14.59
CA ARG A 136 -14.34 11.73 15.77
C ARG A 136 -12.91 12.13 15.41
N MET A 137 -12.25 11.38 14.53
CA MET A 137 -10.91 11.73 14.06
C MET A 137 -10.91 13.08 13.33
N VAL A 138 -11.89 13.33 12.46
CA VAL A 138 -12.04 14.61 11.75
C VAL A 138 -12.35 15.76 12.71
N ILE A 139 -13.21 15.55 13.72
CA ILE A 139 -13.50 16.56 14.75
C ILE A 139 -12.24 16.92 15.55
N GLU A 140 -11.39 15.95 15.87
CA GLU A 140 -10.15 16.23 16.59
C GLU A 140 -9.09 16.88 15.69
N ALA A 141 -8.98 16.43 14.44
CA ALA A 141 -8.07 17.01 13.44
C ALA A 141 -8.44 18.47 13.09
N SER A 142 -9.73 18.83 13.11
CA SER A 142 -10.18 20.20 12.78
C SER A 142 -9.71 21.26 13.79
N ARG A 143 -9.22 20.84 14.96
CA ARG A 143 -8.66 21.72 16.00
C ARG A 143 -7.17 22.01 15.80
N GLN A 144 -6.53 21.33 14.84
CA GLN A 144 -5.12 21.52 14.55
C GLN A 144 -4.93 22.81 13.75
N HIS A 145 -3.94 23.61 14.15
CA HIS A 145 -3.55 24.83 13.45
C HIS A 145 -2.06 24.76 13.12
N ARG A 146 -1.68 25.28 11.95
CA ARG A 146 -0.27 25.41 11.59
C ARG A 146 0.43 26.33 12.57
N SER A 147 1.68 26.02 12.86
CA SER A 147 2.57 26.84 13.68
C SER A 147 3.93 26.94 13.01
N GLU A 148 4.69 27.98 13.34
CA GLU A 148 6.03 28.14 12.82
C GLU A 148 6.95 27.03 13.35
N VAL A 149 7.65 26.37 12.43
CA VAL A 149 8.62 25.33 12.73
C VAL A 149 9.89 25.55 11.93
N SER A 150 11.00 24.97 12.39
CA SER A 150 12.25 24.99 11.64
C SER A 150 12.15 24.11 10.40
N GLU A 151 12.79 24.54 9.31
CA GLU A 151 12.96 23.75 8.07
C GLU A 151 13.67 22.41 8.32
N SER A 152 14.43 22.29 9.41
CA SER A 152 15.00 21.00 9.88
C SER A 152 13.96 19.92 10.16
N MET A 153 12.68 20.28 10.34
CA MET A 153 11.59 19.31 10.53
C MET A 153 11.05 18.75 9.21
N LEU A 154 11.48 19.27 8.05
CA LEU A 154 11.03 18.77 6.76
C LEU A 154 11.70 17.44 6.40
N THR A 155 10.87 16.51 5.93
CA THR A 155 11.29 15.31 5.20
C THR A 155 10.73 15.40 3.78
N VAL A 156 11.60 15.48 2.78
CA VAL A 156 11.21 15.68 1.39
C VAL A 156 11.64 14.51 0.52
N GLY A 157 10.68 13.91 -0.18
CA GLY A 157 10.93 12.93 -1.23
C GLY A 157 11.30 13.62 -2.55
N VAL A 158 12.18 13.02 -3.35
CA VAL A 158 12.52 13.53 -4.68
C VAL A 158 12.40 12.44 -5.73
N GLU A 159 11.72 12.75 -6.84
CA GLU A 159 11.23 11.74 -7.78
C GLU A 159 11.15 12.21 -9.23
N CYS A 160 11.12 11.26 -10.17
CA CYS A 160 10.79 11.51 -11.57
C CYS A 160 9.57 10.70 -12.04
N GLY A 161 8.75 11.30 -12.89
CA GLY A 161 7.68 10.59 -13.58
C GLY A 161 8.08 10.17 -14.98
N GLY A 162 7.83 11.06 -15.94
CA GLY A 162 8.19 10.84 -17.34
C GLY A 162 9.40 11.68 -17.71
N SER A 163 10.57 11.06 -17.82
CA SER A 163 11.81 11.77 -18.16
C SER A 163 11.84 12.27 -19.60
N TYR A 164 12.31 13.51 -19.78
CA TYR A 164 12.67 14.13 -21.07
C TYR A 164 14.09 14.72 -20.95
N THR A 165 14.70 15.17 -22.04
CA THR A 165 16.04 15.78 -22.03
C THR A 165 16.18 16.93 -21.03
N SER A 166 15.15 17.79 -20.92
CA SER A 166 15.15 18.88 -19.93
C SER A 166 15.12 18.41 -18.47
N SER A 167 14.71 17.17 -18.19
CA SER A 167 14.72 16.62 -16.83
C SER A 167 16.13 16.57 -16.25
N GLY A 168 17.08 15.97 -16.99
CA GLY A 168 18.48 15.87 -16.55
C GLY A 168 19.26 17.19 -16.63
N LEU A 169 18.83 18.13 -17.49
CA LEU A 169 19.50 19.41 -17.68
C LEU A 169 19.01 20.51 -16.73
N VAL A 170 17.74 20.45 -16.31
CA VAL A 170 17.11 21.51 -15.51
C VAL A 170 16.39 20.99 -14.28
N SER A 171 15.28 20.24 -14.45
CA SER A 171 14.40 19.90 -13.33
C SER A 171 15.11 19.13 -12.23
N ASN A 172 15.89 18.11 -12.58
CA ASN A 172 16.58 17.26 -11.61
C ASN A 172 17.73 18.00 -10.93
N PRO A 173 18.62 18.73 -11.64
CA PRO A 173 19.59 19.61 -10.99
C PRO A 173 18.97 20.69 -10.09
N LEU A 174 17.82 21.25 -10.49
CA LEU A 174 17.09 22.23 -9.68
C LEU A 174 16.58 21.59 -8.38
N ILE A 175 15.92 20.44 -8.47
CA ILE A 175 15.51 19.63 -7.30
C ILE A 175 16.71 19.32 -6.42
N GLY A 176 17.86 18.94 -7.00
CA GLY A 176 19.08 18.67 -6.26
C GLY A 176 19.60 19.85 -5.44
N ARG A 177 19.42 21.08 -5.93
CA ARG A 177 19.75 22.29 -5.15
C ARG A 177 18.81 22.48 -3.97
N ILE A 178 17.52 22.21 -4.15
CA ILE A 178 16.55 22.24 -3.05
C ILE A 178 16.86 21.16 -2.02
N ALA A 179 17.24 19.96 -2.47
CA ALA A 179 17.67 18.88 -1.61
C ALA A 179 18.87 19.29 -0.74
N ASP A 180 19.89 19.90 -1.33
CA ASP A 180 21.05 20.40 -0.59
C ASP A 180 20.65 21.48 0.44
N LEU A 181 19.78 22.42 0.07
CA LEU A 181 19.29 23.47 1.00
C LEU A 181 18.54 22.87 2.19
N ILE A 182 17.67 21.88 1.97
CA ILE A 182 16.92 21.20 3.03
C ILE A 182 17.87 20.43 3.96
N VAL A 183 18.82 19.68 3.40
CA VAL A 183 19.82 18.95 4.19
C VAL A 183 20.69 19.92 5.01
N ASP A 184 21.13 21.02 4.42
CA ASP A 184 21.94 22.04 5.10
C ASP A 184 21.15 22.75 6.23
N ALA A 185 19.83 22.86 6.09
CA ALA A 185 18.93 23.34 7.14
C ALA A 185 18.69 22.32 8.26
N GLY A 186 19.23 21.10 8.16
CA GLY A 186 19.07 20.01 9.13
C GLY A 186 17.88 19.09 8.85
N GLY A 187 17.25 19.20 7.68
CA GLY A 187 16.13 18.37 7.25
C GLY A 187 16.55 17.01 6.73
N ARG A 188 15.59 16.29 6.16
CA ARG A 188 15.77 14.98 5.54
C ARG A 188 15.35 15.04 4.08
N VAL A 189 16.12 14.41 3.21
CA VAL A 189 15.76 14.20 1.82
C VAL A 189 15.85 12.72 1.51
N VAL A 190 14.86 12.20 0.80
CA VAL A 190 14.80 10.79 0.41
C VAL A 190 14.70 10.73 -1.11
N ILE A 191 15.73 10.21 -1.76
CA ILE A 191 15.68 9.85 -3.19
C ILE A 191 15.32 8.38 -3.34
N SER A 192 14.60 8.07 -4.41
CA SER A 192 14.09 6.75 -4.73
C SER A 192 14.41 6.38 -6.18
N GLU A 193 13.67 5.43 -6.79
CA GLU A 193 13.86 4.94 -8.18
C GLU A 193 15.09 4.03 -8.35
N THR A 194 15.13 2.91 -7.63
CA THR A 194 16.28 1.98 -7.60
C THR A 194 16.81 1.60 -9.00
N SER A 195 15.94 1.37 -9.99
CA SER A 195 16.35 1.03 -11.36
C SER A 195 17.01 2.18 -12.12
N GLU A 196 16.77 3.44 -11.72
CA GLU A 196 17.33 4.63 -12.36
C GLU A 196 18.76 4.94 -11.90
N PHE A 197 19.31 4.13 -11.00
CA PHE A 197 20.72 4.16 -10.64
C PHE A 197 21.56 3.16 -11.42
N LEU A 198 20.92 2.29 -12.23
CA LEU A 198 21.64 1.31 -13.03
C LEU A 198 22.59 2.01 -14.01
N GLY A 199 23.88 1.66 -13.98
CA GLY A 199 24.95 2.29 -14.75
C GLY A 199 25.68 3.46 -14.07
N VAL A 200 25.22 3.94 -12.90
CA VAL A 200 25.90 4.99 -12.11
C VAL A 200 26.00 4.65 -10.62
N GLU A 201 25.74 3.40 -10.26
CA GLU A 201 25.66 2.89 -8.89
C GLU A 201 26.94 3.21 -8.12
N GLU A 202 28.10 2.82 -8.67
CA GLU A 202 29.40 3.05 -8.05
C GLU A 202 29.66 4.55 -7.81
N ILE A 203 29.36 5.39 -8.81
CA ILE A 203 29.58 6.84 -8.73
C ILE A 203 28.66 7.48 -7.67
N PHE A 204 27.45 6.94 -7.48
CA PHE A 204 26.57 7.41 -6.42
C PHE A 204 27.01 6.89 -5.04
N ALA A 205 27.45 5.63 -4.98
CA ALA A 205 27.90 4.97 -3.76
C ALA A 205 29.15 5.65 -3.15
N GLU A 206 30.00 6.28 -3.96
CA GLU A 206 31.11 7.13 -3.49
C GLU A 206 30.69 8.29 -2.58
N ARG A 207 29.40 8.69 -2.60
CA ARG A 207 28.86 9.73 -1.71
C ARG A 207 28.51 9.20 -0.32
N ALA A 208 28.54 7.89 -0.11
CA ALA A 208 28.23 7.30 1.19
C ALA A 208 29.16 7.85 2.28
N VAL A 209 28.59 8.14 3.45
CA VAL A 209 29.36 8.64 4.60
C VAL A 209 30.33 7.61 5.18
N ASP A 210 30.07 6.32 4.96
CA ASP A 210 30.89 5.20 5.40
C ASP A 210 30.66 3.97 4.51
N ASP A 211 31.53 2.96 4.66
CA ASP A 211 31.49 1.72 3.87
C ASP A 211 30.21 0.91 4.12
N SER A 212 29.60 1.01 5.31
CA SER A 212 28.36 0.28 5.61
C SER A 212 27.19 0.83 4.80
N VAL A 213 27.04 2.15 4.73
CA VAL A 213 26.01 2.79 3.89
C VAL A 213 26.26 2.48 2.41
N ARG A 214 27.54 2.49 1.98
CA ARG A 214 27.93 2.14 0.62
C ARG A 214 27.51 0.72 0.25
N GLU A 215 27.86 -0.26 1.09
CA GLU A 215 27.56 -1.68 0.86
C GLU A 215 26.06 -1.95 0.82
N ILE A 216 25.29 -1.37 1.74
CA ILE A 216 23.82 -1.53 1.76
C ILE A 216 23.20 -0.93 0.49
N PHE A 217 23.66 0.24 0.04
CA PHE A 217 23.17 0.85 -1.19
C PHE A 217 23.44 -0.06 -2.40
N MET A 218 24.68 -0.52 -2.55
CA MET A 218 25.07 -1.41 -3.65
C MET A 218 24.27 -2.71 -3.62
N ASP A 219 24.08 -3.31 -2.44
CA ASP A 219 23.27 -4.51 -2.26
C ASP A 219 21.82 -4.29 -2.74
N ARG A 220 21.19 -3.17 -2.39
CA ARG A 220 19.81 -2.89 -2.80
C ARG A 220 19.65 -2.71 -4.31
N VAL A 221 20.58 -2.02 -4.96
CA VAL A 221 20.53 -1.83 -6.41
C VAL A 221 20.79 -3.14 -7.16
N LEU A 222 21.79 -3.90 -6.73
CA LEU A 222 22.12 -5.19 -7.34
C LEU A 222 21.06 -6.27 -7.06
N ALA A 223 20.39 -6.22 -5.90
CA ALA A 223 19.29 -7.13 -5.59
C ALA A 223 18.13 -6.96 -6.57
N LEU A 224 17.78 -5.72 -6.90
CA LEU A 224 16.78 -5.43 -7.93
C LEU A 224 17.21 -6.00 -9.29
N GLU A 225 18.44 -5.76 -9.71
CA GLU A 225 18.94 -6.30 -10.98
C GLU A 225 18.86 -7.84 -11.01
N ASN A 226 19.30 -8.51 -9.95
CA ASN A 226 19.27 -9.97 -9.88
C ASN A 226 17.84 -10.54 -9.87
N GLU A 227 16.93 -9.94 -9.10
CA GLU A 227 15.52 -10.34 -9.04
C GLU A 227 14.89 -10.30 -10.43
N THR A 228 15.20 -9.27 -11.19
CA THR A 228 14.58 -9.03 -12.50
C THR A 228 15.12 -9.94 -13.59
N ILE A 229 16.42 -10.22 -13.58
CA ILE A 229 17.06 -11.24 -14.42
C ILE A 229 16.46 -12.63 -14.15
N THR A 230 16.25 -12.99 -12.88
CA THR A 230 15.67 -14.31 -12.54
C THR A 230 14.24 -14.52 -13.05
N ARG A 231 13.51 -13.41 -13.30
CA ARG A 231 12.17 -13.40 -13.89
C ARG A 231 12.17 -13.36 -15.42
N GLY A 232 13.35 -13.37 -16.04
CA GLY A 232 13.51 -13.29 -17.49
C GLY A 232 13.29 -11.88 -18.06
N VAL A 233 13.35 -10.84 -17.23
CA VAL A 233 13.23 -9.45 -17.65
C VAL A 233 14.62 -8.81 -17.71
N ASP A 234 15.00 -8.30 -18.88
CA ASP A 234 16.21 -7.49 -19.04
C ASP A 234 15.90 -6.02 -18.72
N VAL A 235 16.29 -5.58 -17.52
CA VAL A 235 16.03 -4.19 -17.06
C VAL A 235 16.99 -3.20 -17.70
N ARG A 236 18.24 -3.61 -17.97
CA ARG A 236 19.22 -2.74 -18.64
C ARG A 236 18.85 -2.52 -20.11
N GLY A 237 18.29 -3.54 -20.77
CA GLY A 237 17.83 -3.43 -22.15
C GLY A 237 16.52 -2.63 -22.32
N ASN A 238 15.69 -2.56 -21.26
CA ASN A 238 14.40 -1.85 -21.29
C ASN A 238 14.42 -0.46 -20.65
N ASN A 239 15.56 -0.03 -20.09
CA ASN A 239 15.78 1.32 -19.58
C ASN A 239 17.01 1.94 -20.27
N PRO A 240 16.89 3.03 -21.07
CA PRO A 240 15.72 3.91 -21.20
C PRO A 240 14.55 3.29 -21.97
N SER A 241 13.33 3.69 -21.62
CA SER A 241 12.13 3.26 -22.35
C SER A 241 12.10 3.83 -23.78
N PRO A 242 11.33 3.25 -24.72
CA PRO A 242 11.20 3.79 -26.09
C PRO A 242 10.78 5.26 -26.14
N ASP A 243 10.00 5.72 -25.15
CA ASP A 243 9.54 7.10 -25.05
C ASP A 243 10.66 8.04 -24.61
N ASN A 244 11.55 7.57 -23.72
CA ASN A 244 12.75 8.31 -23.31
C ASN A 244 13.73 8.46 -24.47
N ILE A 245 13.91 7.42 -25.29
CA ILE A 245 14.77 7.45 -26.49
C ILE A 245 14.23 8.47 -27.50
N ARG A 246 12.91 8.46 -27.78
CA ARG A 246 12.28 9.49 -28.61
C ARG A 246 12.40 10.90 -28.00
N GLY A 247 12.45 10.97 -26.68
CA GLY A 247 12.66 12.19 -25.90
C GLY A 247 14.10 12.71 -25.87
N GLY A 248 15.07 11.94 -26.42
CA GLY A 248 16.47 12.32 -26.58
C GLY A 248 17.45 11.72 -25.56
N LEU A 249 17.03 10.77 -24.74
CA LEU A 249 17.92 10.04 -23.82
C LEU A 249 18.41 8.75 -24.49
N THR A 250 19.71 8.68 -24.76
CA THR A 250 20.27 7.66 -25.67
C THR A 250 20.84 6.44 -24.99
N THR A 251 21.32 6.56 -23.74
CA THR A 251 21.86 5.44 -22.96
C THR A 251 21.30 5.41 -21.53
N ILE A 252 21.45 4.26 -20.86
CA ILE A 252 21.02 4.11 -19.46
C ILE A 252 21.85 5.02 -18.54
N GLU A 253 23.15 5.15 -18.80
CA GLU A 253 24.05 5.99 -18.03
C GLU A 253 23.68 7.47 -18.17
N GLU A 254 23.32 7.94 -19.37
CA GLU A 254 22.86 9.31 -19.59
C GLU A 254 21.62 9.62 -18.75
N LYS A 255 20.63 8.72 -18.79
CA LYS A 255 19.40 8.84 -18.01
C LYS A 255 19.70 8.81 -16.51
N ALA A 256 20.52 7.86 -16.06
CA ALA A 256 20.86 7.67 -14.65
C ALA A 256 21.67 8.84 -14.07
N ILE A 257 22.59 9.43 -14.85
CA ILE A 257 23.29 10.67 -14.48
C ILE A 257 22.29 11.82 -14.26
N GLY A 258 21.30 11.95 -15.16
CA GLY A 258 20.23 12.94 -15.01
C GLY A 258 19.33 12.65 -13.80
N ALA A 259 18.99 11.38 -13.57
CA ALA A 259 18.11 10.97 -12.47
C ALA A 259 18.75 11.21 -11.09
N ARG A 260 20.03 10.86 -10.91
CA ARG A 260 20.74 11.06 -9.64
C ARG A 260 20.94 12.52 -9.26
N ALA A 261 20.86 13.45 -10.22
CA ALA A 261 21.02 14.88 -9.96
C ALA A 261 20.00 15.41 -8.94
N LYS A 262 18.84 14.75 -8.82
CA LYS A 262 17.81 15.05 -7.80
C LYS A 262 18.33 14.92 -6.36
N ALA A 263 19.34 14.08 -6.14
CA ALA A 263 19.95 13.91 -4.83
C ALA A 263 20.91 15.06 -4.45
N GLY A 264 21.10 16.08 -5.29
CA GLY A 264 22.03 17.16 -4.98
C GLY A 264 23.47 16.67 -4.83
N SER A 265 24.22 17.29 -3.92
CA SER A 265 25.65 17.06 -3.67
C SER A 265 25.98 16.52 -2.28
N ARG A 266 25.05 16.54 -1.32
CA ARG A 266 25.36 16.13 0.06
C ARG A 266 25.64 14.63 0.23
N PRO A 267 26.44 14.22 1.22
CA PRO A 267 26.74 12.80 1.43
C PRO A 267 25.48 11.95 1.64
N LEU A 268 25.48 10.74 1.11
CA LEU A 268 24.45 9.73 1.37
C LEU A 268 24.64 9.19 2.79
N VAL A 269 23.68 9.47 3.67
CA VAL A 269 23.76 9.14 5.10
C VAL A 269 22.92 7.92 5.47
N GLY A 270 22.14 7.35 4.57
CA GLY A 270 21.31 6.19 4.92
C GLY A 270 20.66 5.55 3.72
N VAL A 271 20.38 4.26 3.88
CA VAL A 271 19.64 3.44 2.92
C VAL A 271 18.45 2.84 3.66
N LEU A 272 17.27 3.04 3.10
CA LEU A 272 15.99 2.73 3.71
C LEU A 272 15.30 1.61 2.94
N ASP A 273 14.66 0.72 3.68
CA ASP A 273 13.68 -0.20 3.12
C ASP A 273 12.37 0.55 2.76
N TYR A 274 11.54 -0.09 1.95
CA TYR A 274 10.28 0.50 1.47
C TYR A 274 9.37 0.95 2.64
N GLY A 275 9.12 2.26 2.74
CA GLY A 275 8.32 2.86 3.81
C GLY A 275 9.03 3.01 5.15
N GLU A 276 10.34 2.75 5.22
CA GLU A 276 11.13 2.98 6.43
C GLU A 276 11.35 4.48 6.66
N VAL A 277 11.17 4.91 7.91
CA VAL A 277 11.32 6.31 8.32
C VAL A 277 12.80 6.63 8.56
N PRO A 278 13.37 7.69 7.94
CA PRO A 278 14.77 8.03 8.15
C PRO A 278 15.07 8.46 9.59
N SER A 279 16.02 7.77 10.23
CA SER A 279 16.35 7.96 11.65
C SER A 279 17.20 9.19 11.96
N ARG A 280 17.84 9.80 10.95
CA ARG A 280 18.72 10.99 11.08
C ARG A 280 18.50 12.01 9.97
N SER A 281 18.88 13.26 10.20
CA SER A 281 18.94 14.31 9.17
C SER A 281 19.95 13.96 8.07
N GLY A 282 19.72 14.43 6.84
CA GLY A 282 20.60 14.19 5.70
C GLY A 282 19.91 13.61 4.47
N MET A 283 20.72 13.25 3.47
CA MET A 283 20.28 12.59 2.24
C MET A 283 20.22 11.08 2.43
N HIS A 284 19.07 10.48 2.13
CA HIS A 284 18.82 9.05 2.21
C HIS A 284 18.39 8.50 0.85
N PHE A 285 18.65 7.21 0.63
CA PHE A 285 18.13 6.46 -0.51
C PHE A 285 17.09 5.46 -0.03
N MET A 286 15.93 5.38 -0.65
CA MET A 286 14.92 4.35 -0.38
C MET A 286 14.84 3.35 -1.52
N ALA A 287 14.99 2.07 -1.20
CA ALA A 287 14.83 1.00 -2.18
C ALA A 287 13.34 0.81 -2.51
N THR A 288 12.93 1.26 -3.68
CA THR A 288 11.54 1.22 -4.16
C THR A 288 11.42 0.61 -5.57
N PRO A 289 10.22 0.13 -5.95
CA PRO A 289 9.92 -0.22 -7.33
C PRO A 289 9.97 1.02 -8.24
N ALA A 290 10.04 0.79 -9.56
CA ALA A 290 10.15 1.85 -10.57
C ALA A 290 8.85 2.63 -10.87
N PRO A 291 7.63 2.04 -10.84
CA PRO A 291 6.42 2.80 -11.15
C PRO A 291 6.12 3.89 -10.11
N ALA A 292 5.93 5.12 -10.60
CA ALA A 292 5.78 6.33 -9.78
C ALA A 292 4.76 6.21 -8.63
N VAL A 293 3.57 5.65 -8.86
CA VAL A 293 2.53 5.54 -7.81
C VAL A 293 2.98 4.64 -6.64
N GLY A 294 3.56 3.49 -6.97
CA GLY A 294 4.02 2.52 -5.97
C GLY A 294 5.20 3.08 -5.17
N LEU A 295 6.11 3.78 -5.84
CA LEU A 295 7.23 4.45 -5.21
C LEU A 295 6.79 5.59 -4.28
N MET A 296 5.94 6.51 -4.76
CA MET A 296 5.48 7.64 -3.94
C MET A 296 4.72 7.17 -2.70
N THR A 297 4.05 6.03 -2.78
CA THR A 297 3.44 5.38 -1.61
C THR A 297 4.50 5.00 -0.56
N GLY A 298 5.67 4.53 -0.99
CA GLY A 298 6.81 4.24 -0.11
C GLY A 298 7.40 5.51 0.51
N LEU A 299 7.60 6.56 -0.28
CA LEU A 299 8.07 7.86 0.23
C LEU A 299 7.12 8.44 1.29
N ALA A 300 5.82 8.42 1.01
CA ALA A 300 4.79 8.88 1.95
C ALA A 300 4.77 8.02 3.23
N ALA A 301 4.91 6.69 3.12
CA ALA A 301 5.03 5.81 4.27
C ALA A 301 6.32 6.05 5.08
N GLY A 302 7.41 6.44 4.41
CA GLY A 302 8.68 6.85 5.02
C GLY A 302 8.70 8.29 5.55
N ASP A 303 7.53 8.85 5.87
CA ASP A 303 7.35 10.18 6.49
C ASP A 303 7.77 11.36 5.60
N CYS A 304 7.86 11.18 4.27
CA CYS A 304 8.01 12.34 3.38
C CYS A 304 6.72 13.16 3.41
N GLN A 305 6.84 14.43 3.77
CA GLN A 305 5.72 15.38 3.85
C GLN A 305 5.42 16.02 2.49
N ILE A 306 6.47 16.21 1.68
CA ILE A 306 6.41 16.76 0.33
C ILE A 306 7.18 15.83 -0.60
N VAL A 307 6.70 15.62 -1.82
CA VAL A 307 7.43 14.97 -2.91
C VAL A 307 7.67 15.97 -4.03
N LEU A 308 8.93 16.28 -4.33
CA LEU A 308 9.31 17.07 -5.50
C LEU A 308 9.39 16.15 -6.70
N PHE A 309 8.41 16.27 -7.58
CA PHE A 309 8.17 15.34 -8.67
C PHE A 309 8.48 16.00 -10.01
N SER A 310 9.62 15.65 -10.58
CA SER A 310 10.00 16.11 -11.92
C SER A 310 9.21 15.38 -13.01
N THR A 311 8.67 16.12 -13.97
CA THR A 311 8.01 15.51 -15.14
C THR A 311 8.34 16.25 -16.42
N GLY A 312 8.92 15.55 -17.38
CA GLY A 312 9.32 16.06 -18.69
C GLY A 312 8.29 15.84 -19.80
N VAL A 313 7.37 14.87 -19.65
CA VAL A 313 6.31 14.60 -20.64
C VAL A 313 4.89 14.77 -20.08
N GLY A 314 4.74 15.12 -18.81
CA GLY A 314 3.44 15.40 -18.21
C GLY A 314 2.84 14.17 -17.55
N ASN A 315 3.11 14.01 -16.25
CA ASN A 315 2.53 12.95 -15.43
C ASN A 315 1.76 13.65 -14.32
N THR A 316 0.49 13.31 -14.19
CA THR A 316 -0.49 13.99 -13.33
C THR A 316 -0.60 13.34 -11.95
N VAL A 317 0.33 12.44 -11.61
CA VAL A 317 0.26 11.73 -10.35
C VAL A 317 0.35 12.69 -9.14
N GLY A 318 -0.48 12.40 -8.13
CA GLY A 318 -0.40 12.99 -6.80
C GLY A 318 -0.51 11.90 -5.74
N ASN A 319 -0.46 12.29 -4.47
CA ASN A 319 -0.49 11.36 -3.34
C ASN A 319 -1.45 11.82 -2.23
N MET A 320 -2.08 10.87 -1.55
CA MET A 320 -3.07 11.11 -0.49
C MET A 320 -2.47 11.74 0.78
N VAL A 321 -1.17 11.52 1.04
CA VAL A 321 -0.52 11.81 2.33
C VAL A 321 0.61 12.82 2.15
N ALA A 322 1.52 12.58 1.21
CA ALA A 322 2.64 13.47 0.92
C ALA A 322 2.25 14.44 -0.21
N THR A 323 2.30 15.74 0.03
CA THR A 323 1.93 16.72 -1.00
C THR A 323 2.91 16.65 -2.17
N THR A 324 2.40 16.41 -3.39
CA THR A 324 3.22 16.30 -4.60
C THR A 324 3.33 17.65 -5.29
N VAL A 325 4.56 18.11 -5.53
CA VAL A 325 4.89 19.32 -6.29
C VAL A 325 5.45 18.91 -7.66
N LYS A 326 4.68 19.14 -8.72
CA LYS A 326 5.03 18.80 -10.11
C LYS A 326 5.86 19.92 -10.74
N VAL A 327 7.12 19.63 -11.05
CA VAL A 327 8.07 20.58 -11.65
C VAL A 327 8.50 20.14 -13.04
N THR A 328 8.55 21.07 -14.00
CA THR A 328 9.00 20.79 -15.36
C THR A 328 9.92 21.87 -15.90
N GLY A 329 10.99 21.45 -16.57
CA GLY A 329 11.85 22.31 -17.39
C GLY A 329 11.50 22.23 -18.88
N ASN A 330 10.43 21.52 -19.25
CA ASN A 330 9.98 21.41 -20.63
C ASN A 330 8.86 22.42 -20.92
N THR A 331 9.16 23.45 -21.69
CA THR A 331 8.21 24.50 -22.13
C THR A 331 6.93 23.92 -22.72
N LYS A 332 7.05 22.84 -23.52
CA LYS A 332 5.87 22.19 -24.13
C LYS A 332 4.96 21.58 -23.08
N THR A 333 5.52 20.92 -22.08
CA THR A 333 4.77 20.33 -20.97
C THR A 333 4.17 21.41 -20.08
N ALA A 334 4.95 22.44 -19.75
CA ALA A 334 4.47 23.59 -18.97
C ALA A 334 3.25 24.26 -19.62
N THR A 335 3.26 24.44 -20.95
CA THR A 335 2.13 25.04 -21.67
C THR A 335 0.97 24.07 -21.88
N ALA A 336 1.24 22.83 -22.30
CA ALA A 336 0.17 21.88 -22.65
C ALA A 336 -0.57 21.31 -21.43
N LEU A 337 0.07 21.35 -20.26
CA LEU A 337 -0.46 20.82 -18.99
C LEU A 337 -0.35 21.86 -17.88
N GLU A 338 -0.58 23.14 -18.20
CA GLU A 338 -0.47 24.25 -17.24
C GLU A 338 -1.34 24.04 -15.99
N ASP A 339 -2.52 23.42 -16.15
CA ASP A 339 -3.43 23.09 -15.05
C ASP A 339 -2.90 21.99 -14.11
N ASN A 340 -1.84 21.29 -14.51
CA ASN A 340 -1.26 20.14 -13.80
C ASN A 340 0.16 20.37 -13.31
N ILE A 341 0.81 21.47 -13.70
CA ILE A 341 2.20 21.76 -13.35
C ILE A 341 2.22 22.86 -12.29
N ASP A 342 2.91 22.57 -11.19
CA ASP A 342 3.00 23.47 -10.04
C ASP A 342 4.10 24.53 -10.24
N PHE A 343 5.20 24.14 -10.89
CA PHE A 343 6.36 24.99 -11.09
C PHE A 343 7.01 24.78 -12.47
N ASP A 344 7.03 25.84 -13.28
CA ASP A 344 7.71 25.88 -14.57
C ASP A 344 9.12 26.46 -14.39
N CYS A 345 10.14 25.65 -14.66
CA CYS A 345 11.53 26.05 -14.66
C CYS A 345 12.18 26.09 -16.06
N SER A 346 11.38 26.05 -17.12
CA SER A 346 11.84 26.06 -18.51
C SER A 346 12.67 27.29 -18.89
N ASP A 347 12.43 28.42 -18.21
CA ASP A 347 13.17 29.68 -18.40
C ASP A 347 14.69 29.54 -18.22
N VAL A 348 15.16 28.52 -17.50
CA VAL A 348 16.60 28.21 -17.40
C VAL A 348 17.19 27.87 -18.76
N LEU A 349 16.47 27.12 -19.60
CA LEU A 349 16.90 26.78 -20.96
C LEU A 349 16.48 27.84 -21.97
N GLU A 350 15.23 28.32 -21.89
CA GLU A 350 14.65 29.19 -22.92
C GLU A 350 15.16 30.63 -22.84
N LYS A 351 15.36 31.15 -21.63
CA LYS A 351 15.70 32.55 -21.38
C LYS A 351 17.09 32.72 -20.75
N GLY A 352 17.76 31.62 -20.42
CA GLY A 352 19.07 31.65 -19.76
C GLY A 352 19.00 32.14 -18.31
N THR A 353 17.86 31.98 -17.65
CA THR A 353 17.72 32.33 -16.22
C THR A 353 18.78 31.59 -15.41
N PRO A 354 19.57 32.28 -14.57
CA PRO A 354 20.56 31.62 -13.75
C PRO A 354 19.92 30.55 -12.86
N MET A 355 20.51 29.35 -12.85
CA MET A 355 20.02 28.22 -12.05
C MET A 355 19.87 28.56 -10.56
N LYS A 356 20.72 29.47 -10.05
CA LYS A 356 20.62 29.97 -8.67
C LYS A 356 19.31 30.73 -8.44
N ASP A 357 18.98 31.68 -9.32
CA ASP A 357 17.79 32.50 -9.19
C ASP A 357 16.52 31.65 -9.32
N MET A 358 16.55 30.62 -10.18
CA MET A 358 15.47 29.64 -10.29
C MET A 358 15.36 28.78 -9.02
N ALA A 359 16.49 28.39 -8.41
CA ALA A 359 16.49 27.63 -7.15
C ALA A 359 15.93 28.46 -5.98
N ASP A 360 16.27 29.75 -5.89
CA ASP A 360 15.74 30.64 -4.86
C ASP A 360 14.22 30.78 -4.98
N GLN A 361 13.70 30.92 -6.21
CA GLN A 361 12.25 30.94 -6.48
C GLN A 361 11.57 29.62 -6.12
N PHE A 362 12.15 28.49 -6.54
CA PHE A 362 11.57 27.19 -6.27
C PHE A 362 11.61 26.82 -4.78
N HIS A 363 12.67 27.21 -4.06
CA HIS A 363 12.76 27.04 -2.61
C HIS A 363 11.66 27.82 -1.90
N GLY A 364 11.41 29.07 -2.31
CA GLY A 364 10.29 29.87 -1.83
C GLY A 364 8.95 29.18 -2.03
N TYR A 365 8.71 28.64 -3.23
CA TYR A 365 7.50 27.87 -3.55
C TYR A 365 7.34 26.64 -2.65
N VAL A 366 8.40 25.84 -2.46
CA VAL A 366 8.37 24.65 -1.60
C VAL A 366 8.04 25.03 -0.15
N ARG A 367 8.56 26.15 0.35
CA ARG A 367 8.24 26.66 1.70
C ARG A 367 6.79 27.12 1.82
N GLU A 368 6.22 27.72 0.78
CA GLU A 368 4.79 28.04 0.74
C GLU A 368 3.93 26.77 0.79
N VAL A 369 4.29 25.73 0.02
CA VAL A 369 3.60 24.43 0.04
C VAL A 369 3.69 23.78 1.42
N ALA A 370 4.88 23.72 2.02
CA ALA A 370 5.06 23.25 3.40
C ALA A 370 4.18 24.02 4.41
N SER A 371 3.96 25.31 4.14
CA SER A 371 3.13 26.20 4.95
C SER A 371 1.64 26.15 4.63
N GLY A 372 1.21 25.34 3.65
CA GLY A 372 -0.19 25.07 3.34
C GLY A 372 -0.73 25.68 2.05
N ARG A 373 0.13 26.18 1.16
CA ARG A 373 -0.27 26.43 -0.24
C ARG A 373 -0.62 25.09 -0.90
N MET A 374 -1.81 25.00 -1.46
CA MET A 374 -2.24 23.80 -2.18
C MET A 374 -1.49 23.65 -3.51
N THR A 375 -1.17 22.41 -3.88
CA THR A 375 -0.67 22.07 -5.22
C THR A 375 -1.83 21.77 -6.17
N THR A 376 -1.55 21.77 -7.47
CA THR A 376 -2.49 21.38 -8.54
C THR A 376 -3.09 19.99 -8.28
N ALA A 377 -2.27 19.01 -7.87
CA ALA A 377 -2.75 17.67 -7.52
C ALA A 377 -3.79 17.69 -6.38
N GLU A 378 -3.56 18.50 -5.34
CA GLU A 378 -4.50 18.60 -4.22
C GLU A 378 -5.81 19.31 -4.61
N VAL A 379 -5.72 20.33 -5.47
CA VAL A 379 -6.89 21.06 -6.00
C VAL A 379 -7.74 20.18 -6.92
N LEU A 380 -7.09 19.37 -7.76
CA LEU A 380 -7.73 18.47 -8.71
C LEU A 380 -8.18 17.14 -8.10
N ASP A 381 -7.90 16.91 -6.81
CA ASP A 381 -8.16 15.64 -6.11
C ASP A 381 -7.45 14.43 -6.75
N GLU A 382 -6.26 14.67 -7.32
CA GLU A 382 -5.41 13.64 -7.91
C GLU A 382 -4.66 12.90 -6.80
N ARG A 383 -5.21 11.77 -6.36
CA ARG A 383 -4.66 11.03 -5.24
C ARG A 383 -4.53 9.55 -5.56
N GLU A 384 -3.31 9.18 -5.92
CA GLU A 384 -2.97 7.81 -6.28
C GLU A 384 -2.20 7.13 -5.14
N THR A 385 -2.45 5.85 -4.91
CA THR A 385 -1.70 5.04 -3.94
C THR A 385 -1.72 3.60 -4.41
N ALA A 386 -0.55 2.98 -4.44
CA ALA A 386 -0.40 1.59 -4.85
C ALA A 386 0.60 0.90 -3.94
N ILE A 387 0.23 -0.29 -3.46
CA ILE A 387 1.12 -1.16 -2.71
C ILE A 387 1.20 -2.46 -3.51
N SER A 388 2.41 -2.82 -3.96
CA SER A 388 2.61 -4.10 -4.64
C SER A 388 2.29 -5.24 -3.67
N ARG A 389 1.47 -6.19 -4.13
CA ARG A 389 1.20 -7.45 -3.41
C ARG A 389 2.29 -8.50 -3.64
N PHE A 390 3.16 -8.30 -4.63
CA PHE A 390 4.20 -9.23 -5.04
C PHE A 390 5.54 -8.53 -4.98
N GLU A 391 6.22 -8.58 -3.83
CA GLU A 391 7.60 -8.08 -3.58
C GLU A 391 7.97 -6.71 -4.20
N ARG A 392 9.24 -6.32 -4.10
CA ARG A 392 9.73 -4.93 -4.27
C ARG A 392 9.92 -4.48 -5.73
N SER A 393 9.50 -5.24 -6.74
CA SER A 393 9.96 -4.98 -8.12
C SER A 393 8.94 -5.30 -9.23
N PHE A 394 8.61 -4.24 -9.99
CA PHE A 394 7.78 -4.06 -11.20
C PHE A 394 6.26 -3.93 -11.07
#